data_AF-S4PWK3-F1
#
_entry.id   AF-S4PWK3-F1
#
_cell.length_a   1.000
_cell.length_b   1.000
_cell.length_c   1.000
_cell.angle_alpha   90.00
_cell.angle_beta   90.00
_cell.angle_gamma   90.00
#
_symmetry.space_group_name_H-M   'P 1'
#
loop_
_entity.id
_entity.type
_entity.pdbx_description
1 polymer ?
#
loop_
_entity_poly.entity_id
_entity_poly.type
_entity_poly.pdbx_seq_one_letter_code
_entity_poly.pdbx_strand_id
1 'polypeptide(L)'
;MLCGLYLIIDLFFKKIDVGSLLKTVIPAGIALVILTVVVDSMFWRRLLWPEAEVFWYNTILNKSSNWGTSPFLWYFYSALPRGLGPSIVLLPIGMYLDRRIVPIVVPALVYILLFSFLPHKELRFIIYVFPLLNISSAITCSYVYIRRTKAPIYELFFWGIVMVIVCNIAFCVALSLVAMTNYPGGVAMIRFHKLLKNEPYVHVHISNLAAQTGVTRFTQINDHWTYSKNESLQVDQLQHFTHLLVEAKSKYSPNLKAFSQTHTILDSIESFSQITMNYKLIPPVKIKTKPA
;
A
#
# COMPACT_ATOMS: atom_id res chain seq x y z
N MET A 1 -12.54 -7.15 10.47
CA MET A 1 -12.02 -7.07 11.86
C MET A 1 -12.27 -5.71 12.50
N LEU A 2 -12.01 -4.56 11.84
CA LEU A 2 -12.34 -3.23 12.39
C LEU A 2 -13.83 -3.07 12.75
N CYS A 3 -14.75 -3.39 11.83
CA CYS A 3 -16.19 -3.40 12.09
C CYS A 3 -16.60 -4.36 13.22
N GLY A 4 -15.83 -5.43 13.43
CA GLY A 4 -16.05 -6.37 14.53
C GLY A 4 -15.83 -5.72 15.90
N LEU A 5 -14.86 -4.81 16.02
CA LEU A 5 -14.64 -4.07 17.27
C LEU A 5 -15.81 -3.13 17.60
N TYR A 6 -16.37 -2.45 16.59
CA TYR A 6 -17.57 -1.63 16.76
C TYR A 6 -18.78 -2.47 17.19
N LEU A 7 -18.96 -3.63 16.56
CA LEU A 7 -20.02 -4.56 16.91
C LEU A 7 -19.88 -5.11 18.35
N ILE A 8 -18.67 -5.43 18.80
CA ILE A 8 -18.40 -5.83 20.20
C ILE A 8 -18.78 -4.71 21.17
N ILE A 9 -18.43 -3.46 20.84
CA ILE A 9 -18.79 -2.29 21.64
C ILE A 9 -20.31 -2.13 21.73
N ASP A 10 -21.02 -2.23 20.60
CA ASP A 10 -22.47 -2.07 20.58
C ASP A 10 -23.20 -3.21 21.29
N LEU A 11 -22.66 -4.45 21.25
CA LEU A 11 -23.13 -5.56 22.08
C LEU A 11 -22.88 -5.31 23.57
N PHE A 12 -21.69 -4.83 23.94
CA PHE A 12 -21.34 -4.54 25.33
C PHE A 12 -22.24 -3.45 25.94
N PHE A 13 -22.54 -2.40 25.17
CA PHE A 13 -23.46 -1.34 25.56
C PHE A 13 -24.95 -1.71 25.35
N LYS A 14 -25.25 -2.96 24.99
CA LYS A 14 -26.61 -3.47 24.76
C LYS A 14 -27.44 -2.63 23.78
N LYS A 15 -26.79 -2.01 22.79
CA LYS A 15 -27.49 -1.30 21.70
C LYS A 15 -28.10 -2.28 20.70
N ILE A 16 -27.55 -3.50 20.64
CA ILE A 16 -27.97 -4.57 19.73
C ILE A 16 -28.18 -5.83 20.55
N ASP A 17 -29.29 -6.53 20.27
CA ASP A 17 -29.56 -7.85 20.83
C ASP A 17 -28.83 -8.97 20.07
N VAL A 18 -28.33 -9.97 20.80
CA VAL A 18 -27.58 -11.10 20.22
C VAL A 18 -28.45 -11.91 19.27
N GLY A 19 -29.74 -12.09 19.58
CA GLY A 19 -30.67 -12.82 18.73
C GLY A 19 -30.89 -12.12 17.39
N SER A 20 -31.16 -10.82 17.42
CA SER A 20 -31.30 -9.99 16.21
C SER A 20 -30.00 -9.93 15.40
N LEU A 21 -28.85 -9.89 16.08
CA LEU A 21 -27.56 -9.91 15.43
C LEU A 21 -27.35 -11.21 14.63
N LEU A 22 -27.54 -12.37 15.27
CA LEU A 22 -27.34 -13.67 14.61
C LEU A 22 -28.30 -13.87 13.44
N LYS A 23 -29.55 -13.44 13.59
CA LYS A 23 -30.56 -13.46 12.50
C LYS A 23 -30.14 -12.66 11.28
N THR A 24 -29.31 -11.63 11.46
CA THR A 24 -28.84 -10.77 10.36
C THR A 24 -27.49 -11.24 9.82
N VAL A 25 -26.54 -11.53 10.71
CA VAL A 25 -25.15 -11.87 10.36
C VAL A 25 -25.06 -13.23 9.69
N ILE A 26 -25.82 -14.23 10.12
CA ILE A 26 -25.73 -15.58 9.53
C ILE A 26 -26.20 -15.57 8.06
N PRO A 27 -27.40 -15.08 7.70
CA PRO A 27 -27.82 -15.04 6.30
C PRO A 27 -26.93 -14.15 5.44
N ALA A 28 -26.54 -12.97 5.95
CA ALA A 28 -25.66 -12.06 5.22
C ALA A 28 -24.26 -12.69 5.01
N GLY A 29 -23.72 -13.37 6.03
CA GLY A 29 -22.43 -14.05 5.95
C GLY A 29 -22.45 -15.19 4.94
N ILE A 30 -23.50 -16.02 4.92
CA ILE A 30 -23.67 -17.08 3.92
C ILE A 30 -23.76 -16.47 2.51
N ALA A 31 -24.57 -15.43 2.33
CA ALA A 31 -24.70 -14.77 1.03
C ALA A 31 -23.38 -14.18 0.53
N LEU A 32 -22.60 -13.54 1.42
CA LEU A 32 -21.28 -13.00 1.09
C LEU A 32 -20.27 -14.09 0.76
N VAL A 33 -20.23 -15.20 1.51
CA VAL A 33 -19.33 -16.34 1.22
C VAL A 33 -19.68 -16.97 -0.12
N ILE A 34 -20.97 -17.16 -0.42
CA ILE A 34 -21.40 -17.68 -1.73
C ILE A 34 -20.93 -16.72 -2.83
N LEU A 35 -21.14 -15.41 -2.64
CA LEU A 35 -20.72 -14.40 -3.61
C LEU A 35 -19.21 -14.44 -3.86
N THR A 36 -18.39 -14.49 -2.80
CA THR A 36 -16.93 -14.51 -2.95
C THR A 36 -16.47 -15.80 -3.62
N VAL A 37 -16.98 -16.96 -3.18
CA VAL A 37 -16.66 -18.24 -3.83
C VAL A 37 -17.01 -18.22 -5.32
N VAL A 38 -18.20 -17.73 -5.71
CA VAL A 38 -18.60 -17.68 -7.12
C VAL A 38 -17.69 -16.76 -7.92
N VAL A 39 -17.53 -15.51 -7.46
CA VAL A 39 -16.76 -14.49 -8.19
C VAL A 39 -15.30 -14.90 -8.31
N ASP A 40 -14.67 -15.29 -7.20
CA ASP A 40 -13.27 -15.70 -7.23
C ASP A 40 -13.07 -17.00 -8.01
N SER A 41 -13.99 -17.96 -7.95
CA SER A 41 -13.88 -19.18 -8.77
C SER A 41 -13.94 -18.87 -10.27
N MET A 42 -14.72 -17.88 -10.69
CA MET A 42 -14.76 -17.43 -12.08
C MET A 42 -13.42 -16.83 -12.53
N PHE A 43 -12.82 -15.96 -11.72
CA PHE A 43 -11.54 -15.32 -12.05
C PHE A 43 -10.36 -16.31 -11.99
N TRP A 44 -10.34 -17.19 -11.00
CA TRP A 44 -9.26 -18.16 -10.79
C TRP A 44 -9.41 -19.43 -11.61
N ARG A 45 -10.54 -19.63 -12.30
CA ARG A 45 -10.87 -20.81 -13.13
C ARG A 45 -10.75 -22.14 -12.37
N ARG A 46 -10.91 -22.10 -11.05
CA ARG A 46 -10.97 -23.26 -10.15
C ARG A 46 -11.89 -22.92 -8.99
N LEU A 47 -12.54 -23.92 -8.40
CA LEU A 47 -13.31 -23.70 -7.18
C LEU A 47 -12.37 -23.19 -6.09
N LEU A 48 -12.63 -21.96 -5.63
CA LEU A 48 -11.77 -21.26 -4.68
C LEU A 48 -12.64 -20.65 -3.58
N TRP A 49 -12.33 -21.00 -2.34
CA TRP A 49 -12.78 -20.24 -1.17
C TRP A 49 -11.63 -19.38 -0.67
N PRO A 50 -11.55 -18.10 -1.09
CA PRO A 50 -10.36 -17.28 -0.87
C PRO A 50 -10.11 -17.02 0.61
N GLU A 51 -11.14 -16.74 1.41
CA GLU A 51 -10.97 -16.48 2.85
C GLU A 51 -10.45 -17.71 3.59
N ALA A 52 -10.93 -18.91 3.23
CA ALA A 52 -10.48 -20.16 3.83
C ALA A 52 -9.03 -20.51 3.43
N GLU A 53 -8.66 -20.38 2.15
CA GLU A 53 -7.27 -20.61 1.71
C GLU A 53 -6.30 -19.62 2.38
N VAL A 54 -6.66 -18.35 2.48
CA VAL A 54 -5.85 -17.32 3.13
C VAL A 54 -5.73 -17.60 4.63
N PHE A 55 -6.82 -18.01 5.29
CA PHE A 55 -6.79 -18.39 6.70
C PHE A 55 -5.91 -19.62 6.93
N TRP A 56 -6.03 -20.64 6.08
CA TRP A 56 -5.20 -21.85 6.16
C TRP A 56 -3.72 -21.52 5.97
N TYR A 57 -3.38 -20.73 4.95
CA TYR A 57 -2.00 -20.35 4.65
C TYR A 57 -1.34 -19.51 5.74
N ASN A 58 -2.08 -18.52 6.29
CA ASN A 58 -1.50 -17.58 7.24
C ASN A 58 -1.56 -18.07 8.68
N THR A 59 -2.68 -18.67 9.10
CA THR A 59 -2.90 -19.07 10.49
C THR A 59 -2.38 -20.47 10.77
N ILE A 60 -2.64 -21.43 9.87
CA ILE A 60 -2.31 -22.85 10.11
C ILE A 60 -0.91 -23.17 9.62
N LEU A 61 -0.56 -22.73 8.41
CA LEU A 61 0.79 -22.94 7.86
C LEU A 61 1.83 -21.92 8.37
N ASN A 62 1.39 -20.85 9.04
CA ASN A 62 2.22 -19.77 9.60
C ASN A 62 3.25 -19.19 8.61
N LYS A 63 2.92 -19.16 7.31
CA LYS A 63 3.80 -18.69 6.24
C LYS A 63 3.77 -17.17 6.02
N SER A 64 3.08 -16.44 6.90
CA SER A 64 2.98 -14.98 6.82
C SER A 64 4.36 -14.30 6.90
N SER A 65 5.33 -14.89 7.59
CA SER A 65 6.70 -14.37 7.73
C SER A 65 7.53 -14.38 6.44
N ASN A 66 7.17 -15.20 5.45
CA ASN A 66 7.90 -15.31 4.18
C ASN A 66 7.87 -14.01 3.35
N TRP A 67 6.91 -13.13 3.64
CA TRP A 67 6.75 -11.84 2.97
C TRP A 67 7.48 -10.70 3.70
N GLY A 68 8.39 -11.04 4.60
CA GLY A 68 9.18 -10.09 5.39
C GLY A 68 8.52 -9.74 6.72
N THR A 69 9.35 -9.49 7.73
CA THR A 69 8.89 -9.14 9.08
C THR A 69 9.30 -7.72 9.45
N SER A 70 8.49 -7.09 10.30
CA SER A 70 8.79 -5.77 10.82
C SER A 70 8.47 -5.68 12.32
N PRO A 71 9.16 -4.78 13.06
CA PRO A 71 8.98 -4.66 14.50
C PRO A 71 7.53 -4.40 14.91
N PHE A 72 7.16 -4.78 16.14
CA PHE A 72 5.80 -4.60 16.68
C PHE A 72 5.29 -3.17 16.49
N LEU A 73 6.08 -2.16 16.85
CA LEU A 73 5.69 -0.74 16.79
C LEU A 73 5.75 -0.10 15.39
N TRP A 74 5.99 -0.87 14.32
CA TRP A 74 6.15 -0.33 12.96
C TRP A 74 4.98 0.56 12.52
N TYR A 75 3.75 0.19 12.84
CA TYR A 75 2.60 1.02 12.52
C TYR A 75 2.64 2.39 13.22
N PHE A 76 3.16 2.46 14.45
CA PHE A 76 3.18 3.69 15.25
C PHE A 76 4.30 4.65 14.86
N TYR A 77 5.52 4.17 14.60
CA TYR A 77 6.64 5.05 14.25
C TYR A 77 6.80 5.27 12.73
N SER A 78 6.24 4.40 11.89
CA SER A 78 6.42 4.47 10.42
C SER A 78 5.10 4.73 9.70
N ALA A 79 4.09 3.87 9.86
CA ALA A 79 2.87 3.97 9.05
C ALA A 79 2.00 5.18 9.40
N LEU A 80 1.73 5.41 10.70
CA LEU A 80 0.90 6.51 11.17
C LEU A 80 1.50 7.89 10.84
N PRO A 81 2.80 8.16 11.12
CA PRO A 81 3.40 9.44 10.78
C PRO A 81 3.43 9.72 9.27
N ARG A 82 3.62 8.68 8.44
CA ARG A 82 3.60 8.83 6.97
C ARG A 82 2.19 9.04 6.42
N GLY A 83 1.17 8.42 7.03
CA GLY A 83 -0.20 8.52 6.53
C GLY A 83 -0.98 9.73 7.05
N LEU A 84 -0.72 10.17 8.28
CA LEU A 84 -1.36 11.37 8.88
C LEU A 84 -0.51 12.63 8.74
N GLY A 85 0.79 12.49 8.45
CA GLY A 85 1.71 13.62 8.36
C GLY A 85 1.73 14.46 9.64
N PRO A 86 2.01 15.77 9.54
CA PRO A 86 1.94 16.71 10.65
C PRO A 86 0.59 16.74 11.38
N SER A 87 -0.52 16.33 10.76
CA SER A 87 -1.85 16.38 11.41
C SER A 87 -1.99 15.42 12.59
N ILE A 88 -1.07 14.45 12.75
CA ILE A 88 -1.08 13.50 13.86
C ILE A 88 -1.09 14.17 15.24
N VAL A 89 -0.50 15.37 15.36
CA VAL A 89 -0.45 16.13 16.62
C VAL A 89 -1.81 16.64 17.07
N LEU A 90 -2.78 16.76 16.14
CA LEU A 90 -4.13 17.24 16.40
C LEU A 90 -5.07 16.14 16.95
N LEU A 91 -4.67 14.88 16.82
CA LEU A 91 -5.43 13.70 17.22
C LEU A 91 -5.75 13.67 18.73
N PRO A 92 -4.77 13.80 19.67
CA PRO A 92 -5.11 13.83 21.09
C PRO A 92 -5.96 15.04 21.48
N ILE A 93 -5.77 16.18 20.80
CA ILE A 93 -6.54 17.41 21.03
C ILE A 93 -8.01 17.18 20.65
N GLY A 94 -8.27 16.58 19.50
CA GLY A 94 -9.63 16.33 19.02
C GLY A 94 -10.40 15.41 19.96
N MET A 95 -9.77 14.33 20.44
CA MET A 95 -10.37 13.43 21.43
C MET A 95 -10.65 14.09 22.78
N TYR A 96 -9.82 15.07 23.17
CA TYR A 96 -10.03 15.84 24.39
C TYR A 96 -11.20 16.83 24.24
N LEU A 97 -11.30 17.51 23.10
CA LEU A 97 -12.33 18.51 22.81
C LEU A 97 -13.73 17.90 22.64
N ASP A 98 -13.83 16.76 21.96
CA ASP A 98 -15.10 16.06 21.77
C ASP A 98 -15.00 14.59 22.19
N ARG A 99 -15.59 14.27 23.34
CA ARG A 99 -15.62 12.90 23.86
C ARG A 99 -16.48 11.96 23.01
N ARG A 100 -17.37 12.50 22.16
CA ARG A 100 -18.27 11.70 21.31
C ARG A 100 -17.53 10.92 20.23
N ILE A 101 -16.31 11.34 19.87
CA ILE A 101 -15.48 10.61 18.90
C ILE A 101 -14.58 9.55 19.50
N VAL A 102 -14.46 9.46 20.83
CA VAL A 102 -13.66 8.43 21.50
C VAL A 102 -14.12 7.02 21.10
N PRO A 103 -15.44 6.70 21.05
CA PRO A 103 -15.92 5.41 20.56
C PRO A 103 -15.62 5.14 19.09
N ILE A 104 -15.21 6.15 18.31
CA ILE A 104 -14.81 5.99 16.90
C ILE A 104 -13.30 5.77 16.79
N VAL A 105 -12.50 6.61 17.46
CA VAL A 105 -11.04 6.63 17.35
C VAL A 105 -10.38 5.51 18.14
N VAL A 106 -10.87 5.19 19.35
CA VAL A 106 -10.25 4.15 20.20
C VAL A 106 -10.29 2.77 19.53
N PRO A 107 -11.41 2.30 18.94
CA PRO A 107 -11.42 1.03 18.21
C PRO A 107 -10.45 1.01 17.03
N ALA A 108 -10.24 2.16 16.38
CA ALA A 108 -9.28 2.31 15.31
C ALA A 108 -7.83 2.12 15.82
N LEU A 109 -7.50 2.68 17.00
CA LEU A 109 -6.19 2.50 17.64
C LEU A 109 -6.00 1.06 18.15
N VAL A 110 -7.03 0.47 18.76
CA VAL A 110 -7.02 -0.94 19.19
C VAL A 110 -6.84 -1.85 17.98
N TYR A 111 -7.49 -1.57 16.85
CA TYR A 111 -7.31 -2.32 15.61
C TYR A 111 -5.86 -2.28 15.13
N ILE A 112 -5.20 -1.12 15.13
CA ILE A 112 -3.77 -1.01 14.79
C ILE A 112 -2.92 -1.85 15.75
N LEU A 113 -3.22 -1.82 17.05
CA LEU A 113 -2.51 -2.60 18.06
C LEU A 113 -2.68 -4.11 17.83
N LEU A 114 -3.89 -4.58 17.51
CA LEU A 114 -4.14 -5.98 17.18
C LEU A 114 -3.36 -6.42 15.93
N PHE A 115 -3.34 -5.60 14.88
CA PHE A 115 -2.53 -5.87 13.69
C PHE A 115 -1.02 -5.76 13.93
N SER A 116 -0.58 -5.09 15.00
CA SER A 116 0.84 -4.97 15.36
C SER A 116 1.45 -6.30 15.81
N PHE A 117 0.63 -7.25 16.27
CA PHE A 117 1.06 -8.61 16.63
C PHE A 117 1.44 -9.46 15.41
N LEU A 118 0.96 -9.12 14.20
CA LEU A 118 1.32 -9.85 13.00
C LEU A 118 2.79 -9.61 12.63
N PRO A 119 3.60 -10.67 12.39
CA PRO A 119 5.00 -10.51 11.98
C PRO A 119 5.14 -9.72 10.69
N HIS A 120 4.31 -10.06 9.70
CA HIS A 120 4.20 -9.35 8.44
C HIS A 120 3.23 -8.17 8.58
N LYS A 121 3.66 -7.00 8.12
CA LYS A 121 2.91 -5.75 8.25
C LYS A 121 2.89 -5.04 6.92
N GLU A 122 1.72 -4.53 6.57
CA GLU A 122 1.50 -3.79 5.35
C GLU A 122 0.54 -2.64 5.62
N LEU A 123 0.74 -1.52 4.92
CA LEU A 123 -0.12 -0.35 5.07
C LEU A 123 -1.58 -0.67 4.74
N ARG A 124 -1.81 -1.58 3.78
CA ARG A 124 -3.15 -1.97 3.31
C ARG A 124 -4.01 -2.58 4.41
N PHE A 125 -3.42 -3.19 5.43
CA PHE A 125 -4.16 -3.78 6.54
C PHE A 125 -4.83 -2.73 7.44
N ILE A 126 -4.21 -1.56 7.56
CA ILE A 126 -4.68 -0.48 8.45
C ILE A 126 -5.25 0.73 7.71
N ILE A 127 -5.35 0.68 6.39
CA ILE A 127 -5.74 1.85 5.58
C ILE A 127 -7.11 2.43 5.96
N TYR A 128 -8.02 1.58 6.43
CA TYR A 128 -9.37 1.96 6.86
C TYR A 128 -9.40 2.82 8.14
N VAL A 129 -8.29 2.87 8.88
CA VAL A 129 -8.20 3.65 10.12
C VAL A 129 -7.91 5.13 9.85
N PHE A 130 -7.23 5.47 8.75
CA PHE A 130 -6.85 6.86 8.47
C PHE A 130 -8.03 7.84 8.41
N PRO A 131 -9.15 7.54 7.72
CA PRO A 131 -10.32 8.41 7.74
C PRO A 131 -10.87 8.63 9.16
N LEU A 132 -10.88 7.58 9.99
CA LEU A 132 -11.39 7.63 11.36
C LEU A 132 -10.51 8.50 12.26
N LEU A 133 -9.18 8.41 12.11
CA LEU A 133 -8.25 9.27 12.85
C LEU A 133 -8.33 10.73 12.39
N ASN A 134 -8.51 10.97 11.09
CA ASN A 134 -8.65 12.31 10.52
C ASN A 134 -9.89 13.06 11.02
N ILE A 135 -10.97 12.37 11.43
CA ILE A 135 -12.13 12.99 12.08
C ILE A 135 -11.69 13.77 13.33
N SER A 136 -10.78 13.19 14.12
CA SER A 136 -10.27 13.83 15.33
C SER A 136 -9.51 15.12 15.02
N SER A 137 -8.61 15.08 14.03
CA SER A 137 -7.89 16.26 13.56
C SER A 137 -8.84 17.32 12.99
N ALA A 138 -9.88 16.91 12.25
CA ALA A 138 -10.88 17.82 11.70
C ALA A 138 -11.70 18.55 12.77
N ILE A 139 -12.04 17.87 13.88
CA ILE A 139 -12.73 18.50 15.01
C ILE A 139 -11.87 19.59 15.64
N THR A 140 -10.57 19.34 15.84
CA THR A 140 -9.65 20.37 16.34
C THR A 140 -9.63 21.59 15.41
N CYS A 141 -9.52 21.36 14.09
CA CYS A 141 -9.56 22.42 13.09
C CYS A 141 -10.86 23.23 13.16
N SER A 142 -12.00 22.54 13.20
CA SER A 142 -13.33 23.17 13.28
C SER A 142 -13.51 23.97 14.58
N TYR A 143 -13.11 23.41 15.71
CA TYR A 143 -13.20 24.04 17.02
C TYR A 143 -12.47 25.38 17.08
N VAL A 144 -11.27 25.46 16.51
CA VAL A 144 -10.46 26.68 16.46
C VAL A 144 -11.04 27.66 15.45
N TYR A 145 -11.41 27.19 14.24
CA TYR A 145 -11.95 28.05 13.19
C TYR A 145 -13.21 28.83 13.63
N ILE A 146 -14.12 28.16 14.36
CA ILE A 146 -15.35 28.78 14.88
C ILE A 146 -15.05 29.83 15.96
N ARG A 147 -13.95 29.67 16.72
CA ARG A 147 -13.59 30.57 17.82
C ARG A 147 -12.54 31.62 17.47
N ARG A 148 -12.05 31.65 16.22
CA ARG A 148 -10.92 32.49 15.81
C ARG A 148 -11.07 33.98 16.17
N THR A 149 -12.29 34.52 16.15
CA THR A 149 -12.55 35.94 16.45
C THR A 149 -12.83 36.23 17.93
N LYS A 150 -12.91 35.21 18.78
CA LYS A 150 -13.29 35.38 20.19
C LYS A 150 -12.15 35.88 21.07
N ALA A 151 -10.91 35.49 20.75
CA ALA A 151 -9.72 35.89 21.50
C ALA A 151 -8.46 35.74 20.62
N PRO A 152 -7.41 36.56 20.84
CA PRO A 152 -6.18 36.52 20.03
C PRO A 152 -5.46 35.16 20.09
N ILE A 153 -5.62 34.39 21.18
CA ILE A 153 -5.08 33.04 21.27
C ILE A 153 -5.67 32.08 20.22
N TYR A 154 -6.97 32.22 19.91
CA TYR A 154 -7.62 31.39 18.90
C TYR A 154 -7.22 31.81 17.48
N GLU A 155 -6.89 33.07 17.28
CA GLU A 155 -6.30 33.57 16.03
C GLU A 155 -4.89 32.99 15.82
N LEU A 156 -4.05 32.96 16.87
CA LEU A 156 -2.75 32.29 16.83
C LEU A 156 -2.89 30.80 16.50
N PHE A 157 -3.80 30.08 17.16
CA PHE A 157 -4.06 28.67 16.86
C PHE A 157 -4.60 28.45 15.45
N PHE A 158 -5.39 29.37 14.92
CA PHE A 158 -5.88 29.31 13.55
C PHE A 158 -4.70 29.34 12.56
N TRP A 159 -3.77 30.29 12.72
CA TRP A 159 -2.55 30.33 11.91
C TRP A 159 -1.67 29.09 12.09
N GLY A 160 -1.59 28.54 13.32
CA GLY A 160 -0.94 27.27 13.59
C GLY A 160 -1.55 26.10 12.79
N ILE A 161 -2.88 26.01 12.73
CA ILE A 161 -3.59 24.99 11.93
C ILE A 161 -3.35 25.21 10.44
N VAL A 162 -3.38 26.45 9.95
CA VAL A 162 -3.06 26.77 8.54
C VAL A 162 -1.66 26.27 8.20
N MET A 163 -0.66 26.51 9.07
CA MET A 163 0.69 25.98 8.89
C MET A 163 0.70 24.44 8.86
N VAL A 164 -0.02 23.76 9.77
CA VAL A 164 -0.14 22.29 9.77
C VAL A 164 -0.73 21.78 8.45
N ILE A 165 -1.74 22.44 7.88
CA ILE A 165 -2.34 22.07 6.60
C ILE A 165 -1.32 22.25 5.46
N VAL A 166 -0.64 23.39 5.40
CA VAL A 166 0.41 23.65 4.39
C VAL A 166 1.53 22.61 4.47
N CYS A 167 2.00 22.31 5.69
CA CYS A 167 3.00 21.27 5.92
C CYS A 167 2.51 19.88 5.51
N ASN A 168 1.23 19.54 5.74
CA ASN A 168 0.66 18.28 5.25
C ASN A 168 0.64 18.22 3.73
N ILE A 169 0.24 19.28 3.04
CA ILE A 169 0.25 19.34 1.57
C ILE A 169 1.68 19.15 1.05
N ALA A 170 2.65 19.89 1.59
CA ALA A 170 4.05 19.76 1.20
C ALA A 170 4.59 18.35 1.45
N PHE A 171 4.25 17.75 2.59
CA PHE A 171 4.64 16.38 2.94
C PHE A 171 4.01 15.34 2.00
N CYS A 172 2.72 15.46 1.69
CA CYS A 172 2.03 14.61 0.73
C CYS A 172 2.66 14.70 -0.66
N VAL A 173 2.91 15.92 -1.16
CA VAL A 173 3.57 16.11 -2.46
C VAL A 173 4.95 15.48 -2.47
N ALA A 174 5.77 15.69 -1.42
CA ALA A 174 7.09 15.09 -1.33
C ALA A 174 7.03 13.54 -1.35
N LEU A 175 6.14 12.94 -0.57
CA LEU A 175 5.96 11.48 -0.56
C LEU A 175 5.42 10.96 -1.90
N SER A 176 4.50 11.67 -2.55
CA SER A 176 3.99 11.31 -3.87
C SER A 176 5.07 11.34 -4.93
N LEU A 177 5.93 12.37 -4.94
CA LEU A 177 7.07 12.45 -5.87
C LEU A 177 8.05 11.29 -5.67
N VAL A 178 8.31 10.91 -4.42
CA VAL A 178 9.12 9.72 -4.12
C VAL A 178 8.40 8.44 -4.60
N ALA A 179 7.10 8.32 -4.33
CA ALA A 179 6.32 7.14 -4.69
C ALA A 179 6.26 6.92 -6.22
N MET A 180 6.28 7.97 -7.04
CA MET A 180 6.35 7.86 -8.50
C MET A 180 7.59 7.08 -8.98
N THR A 181 8.70 7.14 -8.23
CA THR A 181 9.93 6.40 -8.57
C THR A 181 9.90 4.91 -8.20
N ASN A 182 8.84 4.45 -7.53
CA ASN A 182 8.64 3.04 -7.16
C ASN A 182 7.94 2.21 -8.24
N TYR A 183 7.73 2.75 -9.44
CA TYR A 183 7.10 2.06 -10.57
C TYR A 183 8.04 1.85 -11.78
N PRO A 184 9.26 1.27 -11.59
CA PRO A 184 10.21 1.06 -12.67
C PRO A 184 9.69 0.13 -13.78
N GLY A 185 8.88 -0.89 -13.46
CA GLY A 185 8.32 -1.81 -14.46
C GLY A 185 7.44 -1.12 -15.49
N GLY A 186 6.60 -0.17 -15.06
CA GLY A 186 5.79 0.64 -15.99
C GLY A 186 6.66 1.51 -16.90
N VAL A 187 7.69 2.15 -16.35
CA VAL A 187 8.68 2.92 -17.13
C VAL A 187 9.43 2.02 -18.11
N ALA A 188 9.75 0.79 -17.71
CA ALA A 188 10.43 -0.21 -18.53
C ALA A 188 9.60 -0.56 -19.75
N MET A 189 8.32 -0.82 -19.55
CA MET A 189 7.43 -1.14 -20.66
C MET A 189 7.31 0.02 -21.65
N ILE A 190 7.21 1.26 -21.17
CA ILE A 190 7.13 2.45 -22.02
C ILE A 190 8.41 2.62 -22.86
N ARG A 191 9.58 2.50 -22.24
CA ARG A 191 10.86 2.62 -22.95
C ARG A 191 11.09 1.46 -23.91
N PHE A 192 10.74 0.24 -23.51
CA PHE A 192 10.81 -0.96 -24.33
C PHE A 192 10.04 -0.79 -25.65
N HIS A 193 8.79 -0.33 -25.58
CA HIS A 193 7.98 -0.05 -26.77
C HIS A 193 8.57 1.06 -27.66
N LYS A 194 9.23 2.06 -27.07
CA LYS A 194 9.90 3.13 -27.85
C LYS A 194 11.14 2.63 -28.57
N LEU A 195 11.95 1.79 -27.92
CA LEU A 195 13.19 1.24 -28.49
C LEU A 195 12.90 0.25 -29.62
N LEU A 196 11.90 -0.62 -29.44
CA LEU A 196 11.60 -1.69 -30.38
C LEU A 196 10.44 -1.33 -31.33
N LYS A 197 10.11 -0.05 -31.49
CA LYS A 197 8.94 0.41 -32.27
C LYS A 197 8.86 -0.19 -33.69
N ASN A 198 10.02 -0.45 -34.30
CA ASN A 198 10.12 -0.95 -35.68
C ASN A 198 10.16 -2.48 -35.77
N GLU A 199 10.23 -3.19 -34.63
CA GLU A 199 10.31 -4.64 -34.62
C GLU A 199 8.92 -5.27 -34.76
N PRO A 200 8.67 -6.10 -35.79
CA PRO A 200 7.35 -6.63 -36.09
C PRO A 200 6.92 -7.73 -35.12
N TYR A 201 7.86 -8.54 -34.63
CA TYR A 201 7.58 -9.69 -33.77
C TYR A 201 8.48 -9.69 -32.55
N VAL A 202 7.88 -9.44 -31.38
CA VAL A 202 8.56 -9.45 -30.09
C VAL A 202 7.85 -10.41 -29.16
N HIS A 203 8.60 -11.34 -28.59
CA HIS A 203 8.16 -12.22 -27.52
C HIS A 203 8.90 -11.85 -26.24
N VAL A 204 8.20 -11.18 -25.31
CA VAL A 204 8.78 -10.62 -24.09
C VAL A 204 8.30 -11.35 -22.85
N HIS A 205 9.24 -11.75 -21.99
CA HIS A 205 8.92 -12.25 -20.66
C HIS A 205 8.94 -11.12 -19.62
N ILE A 206 7.92 -11.07 -18.77
CA ILE A 206 7.76 -10.08 -17.71
C ILE A 206 7.97 -10.77 -16.37
N SER A 207 9.04 -10.40 -15.67
CA SER A 207 9.32 -10.88 -14.32
C SER A 207 8.31 -10.36 -13.28
N ASN A 208 8.24 -11.05 -12.14
CA ASN A 208 7.30 -10.71 -11.06
C ASN A 208 7.47 -9.26 -10.57
N LEU A 209 8.70 -8.78 -10.34
CA LEU A 209 8.94 -7.41 -9.89
C LEU A 209 8.49 -6.38 -10.92
N ALA A 210 8.74 -6.62 -12.22
CA ALA A 210 8.28 -5.73 -13.29
C ALA A 210 6.73 -5.65 -13.31
N ALA A 211 6.05 -6.78 -13.14
CA ALA A 211 4.59 -6.81 -13.02
C ALA A 211 4.07 -6.08 -11.78
N GLN A 212 4.74 -6.22 -10.63
CA GLN A 212 4.36 -5.52 -9.39
C GLN A 212 4.60 -4.01 -9.44
N THR A 213 5.52 -3.56 -10.30
CA THR A 213 5.96 -2.16 -10.38
C THR A 213 5.46 -1.43 -11.63
N GLY A 214 4.32 -1.85 -12.19
CA GLY A 214 3.58 -1.06 -13.17
C GLY A 214 3.46 -1.65 -14.57
N VAL A 215 3.98 -2.85 -14.83
CA VAL A 215 3.62 -3.56 -16.07
C VAL A 215 2.19 -4.10 -15.94
N THR A 216 1.29 -3.59 -16.79
CA THR A 216 -0.14 -3.98 -16.81
C THR A 216 -0.58 -4.34 -18.22
N ARG A 217 -1.78 -4.92 -18.38
CA ARG A 217 -2.35 -5.16 -19.71
C ARG A 217 -2.54 -3.86 -20.52
N PHE A 218 -2.83 -2.74 -19.86
CA PHE A 218 -2.93 -1.43 -20.53
C PHE A 218 -1.60 -0.93 -21.09
N THR A 219 -0.47 -1.48 -20.62
CA THR A 219 0.86 -1.15 -21.15
C THR A 219 1.28 -2.03 -22.33
N GLN A 220 0.45 -3.00 -22.74
CA GLN A 220 0.66 -3.83 -23.92
C GLN A 220 0.05 -3.10 -25.13
N ILE A 221 0.85 -2.26 -25.79
CA ILE A 221 0.36 -1.33 -26.81
C ILE A 221 0.37 -1.97 -28.21
N ASN A 222 1.23 -2.96 -28.44
CA ASN A 222 1.36 -3.64 -29.72
C ASN A 222 0.69 -5.03 -29.70
N ASP A 223 -0.33 -5.21 -30.55
CA ASP A 223 -1.11 -6.44 -30.69
C ASP A 223 -0.33 -7.58 -31.37
N HIS A 224 0.71 -7.27 -32.15
CA HIS A 224 1.55 -8.28 -32.80
C HIS A 224 2.62 -8.86 -31.87
N TRP A 225 2.79 -8.29 -30.68
CA TRP A 225 3.76 -8.76 -29.70
C TRP A 225 3.11 -9.73 -28.72
N THR A 226 3.91 -10.68 -28.25
CA THR A 226 3.47 -11.65 -27.24
C THR A 226 4.11 -11.31 -25.90
N TYR A 227 3.27 -11.03 -24.90
CA TYR A 227 3.69 -10.69 -23.54
C TYR A 227 3.39 -11.87 -22.62
N SER A 228 4.43 -12.47 -22.03
CA SER A 228 4.27 -13.61 -21.13
C SER A 228 4.65 -13.23 -19.70
N LYS A 229 3.74 -13.51 -18.75
CA LYS A 229 3.97 -13.42 -17.30
C LYS A 229 3.90 -14.81 -16.66
N ASN A 230 4.45 -15.82 -17.33
CA ASN A 230 4.46 -17.17 -16.79
C ASN A 230 5.60 -17.32 -15.77
N GLU A 231 5.25 -17.24 -14.48
CA GLU A 231 6.20 -17.32 -13.35
C GLU A 231 6.71 -18.74 -13.08
N SER A 232 6.11 -19.77 -13.68
CA SER A 232 6.51 -21.17 -13.48
C SER A 232 7.73 -21.59 -14.32
N LEU A 233 8.21 -20.71 -15.19
CA LEU A 233 9.30 -21.00 -16.11
C LEU A 233 10.66 -21.01 -15.39
N GLN A 234 11.49 -21.99 -15.71
CA GLN A 234 12.88 -22.04 -15.26
C GLN A 234 13.79 -21.18 -16.14
N VAL A 235 14.99 -20.87 -15.64
CA VAL A 235 15.97 -19.99 -16.30
C VAL A 235 16.29 -20.43 -17.73
N ASP A 236 16.41 -21.73 -17.98
CA ASP A 236 16.71 -22.27 -19.31
C ASP A 236 15.56 -22.03 -20.31
N GLN A 237 14.31 -22.08 -19.83
CA GLN A 237 13.14 -21.81 -20.66
C GLN A 237 13.01 -20.32 -21.00
N LEU A 238 13.49 -19.44 -20.11
CA LEU A 238 13.50 -17.99 -20.35
C LEU A 238 14.40 -17.60 -21.53
N GLN A 239 15.41 -18.41 -21.88
CA GLN A 239 16.28 -18.13 -23.02
C GLN A 239 15.57 -18.16 -24.38
N HIS A 240 14.38 -18.77 -24.47
CA HIS A 240 13.59 -18.87 -25.70
C HIS A 240 12.79 -17.59 -26.02
N PHE A 241 12.75 -16.65 -25.09
CA PHE A 241 12.13 -15.36 -25.33
C PHE A 241 13.08 -14.47 -26.11
N THR A 242 12.53 -13.62 -26.99
CA THR A 242 13.35 -12.63 -27.70
C THR A 242 13.87 -11.55 -26.76
N HIS A 243 13.09 -11.22 -25.72
CA HIS A 243 13.36 -10.12 -24.80
C HIS A 243 12.92 -10.49 -23.38
N LEU A 244 13.65 -9.97 -22.39
CA LEU A 244 13.40 -10.23 -20.97
C LEU A 244 13.31 -8.90 -20.21
N LEU A 245 12.24 -8.71 -19.45
CA LEU A 245 12.12 -7.67 -18.42
C LEU A 245 12.39 -8.30 -17.05
N VAL A 246 13.66 -8.31 -16.66
CA VAL A 246 14.17 -8.98 -15.45
C VAL A 246 14.69 -8.00 -14.41
N GLU A 247 14.53 -8.38 -13.15
CA GLU A 247 15.04 -7.62 -12.02
C GLU A 247 16.57 -7.73 -11.88
N ALA A 248 17.23 -6.61 -11.62
CA ALA A 248 18.67 -6.59 -11.44
C ALA A 248 19.13 -5.48 -10.50
N LYS A 249 19.73 -5.88 -9.36
CA LYS A 249 20.32 -4.95 -8.39
C LYS A 249 21.52 -4.16 -8.93
N SER A 250 22.18 -4.69 -9.96
CA SER A 250 23.31 -4.06 -10.65
C SER A 250 23.52 -4.71 -12.02
N LYS A 251 24.32 -4.05 -12.87
CA LYS A 251 24.74 -4.59 -14.18
C LYS A 251 25.47 -5.93 -14.08
N TYR A 252 26.01 -6.28 -12.91
CA TYR A 252 26.76 -7.52 -12.66
C TYR A 252 26.00 -8.52 -11.77
N SER A 253 24.67 -8.36 -11.65
CA SER A 253 23.83 -9.24 -10.83
C SER A 253 24.00 -10.70 -11.26
N PRO A 254 24.10 -11.67 -10.32
CA PRO A 254 24.29 -13.09 -10.66
C PRO A 254 23.16 -13.63 -11.54
N ASN A 255 21.93 -13.14 -11.35
CA ASN A 255 20.77 -13.53 -12.17
C ASN A 255 20.93 -13.14 -13.64
N LEU A 256 21.67 -12.06 -13.95
CA LEU A 256 21.96 -11.64 -15.32
C LEU A 256 23.09 -12.45 -15.96
N LYS A 257 23.99 -13.05 -15.17
CA LYS A 257 25.09 -13.86 -15.71
C LYS A 257 24.58 -15.05 -16.51
N ALA A 258 23.48 -15.66 -16.08
CA ALA A 258 22.83 -16.76 -16.77
C ALA A 258 22.35 -16.40 -18.19
N PHE A 259 22.11 -15.12 -18.46
CA PHE A 259 21.65 -14.62 -19.76
C PHE A 259 22.75 -13.92 -20.57
N SER A 260 23.96 -13.77 -20.02
CA SER A 260 25.04 -13.01 -20.66
C SER A 260 25.51 -13.59 -22.00
N GLN A 261 25.30 -14.89 -22.23
CA GLN A 261 25.65 -15.56 -23.48
C GLN A 261 24.53 -15.49 -24.54
N THR A 262 23.27 -15.29 -24.13
CA THR A 262 22.10 -15.35 -25.01
C THR A 262 21.48 -13.99 -25.28
N HIS A 263 21.57 -13.05 -24.33
CA HIS A 263 20.91 -11.75 -24.36
C HIS A 263 21.89 -10.62 -24.06
N THR A 264 21.59 -9.44 -24.62
CA THR A 264 22.33 -8.21 -24.33
C THR A 264 21.45 -7.22 -23.55
N ILE A 265 22.07 -6.36 -22.74
CA ILE A 265 21.34 -5.36 -21.95
C ILE A 265 21.01 -4.16 -22.84
N LEU A 266 19.72 -3.96 -23.11
CA LEU A 266 19.24 -2.84 -23.93
C LEU A 266 19.08 -1.53 -23.15
N ASP A 267 18.46 -1.59 -21.96
CA ASP A 267 18.29 -0.44 -21.07
C ASP A 267 18.31 -0.91 -19.61
N SER A 268 18.54 0.01 -18.68
CA SER A 268 18.45 -0.21 -17.24
C SER A 268 17.69 0.93 -16.59
N ILE A 269 16.65 0.60 -15.81
CA ILE A 269 15.85 1.60 -15.12
C ILE A 269 16.21 1.63 -13.65
N GLU A 270 16.36 2.85 -13.15
CA GLU A 270 16.63 3.07 -11.76
C GLU A 270 15.33 3.25 -10.99
N SER A 271 15.25 2.65 -9.81
CA SER A 271 14.17 2.80 -8.84
C SER A 271 14.69 3.40 -7.53
N PHE A 272 13.78 3.84 -6.68
CA PHE A 272 14.13 4.35 -5.36
C PHE A 272 14.93 3.34 -4.53
N SER A 273 16.06 3.78 -3.99
CA SER A 273 16.84 2.97 -3.04
C SER A 273 16.80 3.56 -1.63
N GLN A 274 17.15 4.83 -1.47
CA GLN A 274 17.23 5.48 -0.15
C GLN A 274 17.24 6.99 -0.26
N ILE A 275 16.79 7.66 0.79
CA ILE A 275 16.96 9.11 0.96
C ILE A 275 18.29 9.34 1.67
N THR A 276 19.17 10.13 1.05
CA THR A 276 20.41 10.58 1.70
C THR A 276 20.35 12.06 1.98
N MET A 277 20.72 12.44 3.21
CA MET A 277 20.88 13.83 3.60
C MET A 277 22.27 14.30 3.16
N ASN A 278 22.33 15.30 2.30
CA ASN A 278 23.56 16.01 1.96
C ASN A 278 23.38 17.49 2.27
N TYR A 279 23.89 17.91 3.43
CA TYR A 279 23.80 19.29 3.93
C TYR A 279 24.50 20.33 3.06
N LYS A 280 25.25 19.91 2.03
CA LYS A 280 25.90 20.81 1.05
C LYS A 280 25.01 21.19 -0.14
N LEU A 281 23.84 20.56 -0.29
CA LEU A 281 22.88 20.84 -1.36
C LEU A 281 21.62 21.49 -0.78
N ILE A 282 20.96 22.35 -1.56
CA ILE A 282 19.64 22.91 -1.23
C ILE A 282 18.66 22.44 -2.32
N PRO A 283 17.65 21.61 -1.99
CA PRO A 283 17.34 21.06 -0.67
C PRO A 283 18.34 19.97 -0.21
N PRO A 284 18.55 19.79 1.11
CA PRO A 284 19.55 18.86 1.66
C PRO A 284 19.18 17.38 1.51
N VAL A 285 18.10 17.08 0.79
CA VAL A 285 17.53 15.74 0.63
C VAL A 285 17.80 15.28 -0.81
N LYS A 286 18.65 14.27 -0.98
CA LYS A 286 18.91 13.63 -2.27
C LYS A 286 18.35 12.22 -2.28
N ILE A 287 17.45 11.94 -3.21
CA ILE A 287 16.96 10.60 -3.50
C ILE A 287 18.06 9.85 -4.26
N LYS A 288 18.54 8.74 -3.70
CA LYS A 288 19.41 7.80 -4.42
C LYS A 288 18.55 6.74 -5.08
N THR A 289 18.77 6.58 -6.36
CA THR A 289 18.17 5.55 -7.20
C THR A 289 19.19 4.43 -7.47
N LYS A 290 18.73 3.20 -7.65
CA LYS A 290 19.54 2.04 -8.04
C LYS A 290 18.81 1.25 -9.13
N PRO A 291 19.54 0.53 -9.99
CA PRO A 291 18.92 -0.40 -10.93
C PRO A 291 17.99 -1.37 -10.20
N ALA A 292 16.78 -1.56 -10.73
CA ALA A 292 15.82 -2.55 -10.26
C ALA A 292 15.23 -3.32 -11.42
#